data_AF-A0A074M4F8-F1
#
_entry.id   AF-A0A074M4F8-F1
#
_cell.length_a   1.000
_cell.length_b   1.000
_cell.length_c   1.000
_cell.angle_alpha   90.00
_cell.angle_beta   90.00
_cell.angle_gamma   90.00
#
_symmetry.space_group_name_H-M   'P 1'
#
loop_
_entity.id
_entity.type
_entity.pdbx_description
1 polymer ?
#
loop_
_entity_poly.entity_id
_entity_poly.type
_entity_poly.pdbx_seq_one_letter_code
_entity_poly.pdbx_strand_id
1 'polypeptide(L)'
;MEKTPNDKRAWGPYAWAVFVIHLAGLLLLVLAMPGHPFFVGLGFLAYTMGMRHAFDVDHIVAIDNVVRKLLRDKQNPTGVGFTFSLGHSTVVFLLSVCAALFAKWMMRQLPQLAETGGMIGTLVSGSFLLLIGILNLFILIEIIKMFRAMKKNNSAESEDLERLLQARGFFFRFVSRWSGFIRKSWHVYPLGFLFGLGLDTAGEIAMLSLSQRPAGETVSLAGAFALPILFMAGMCLMDTADGVFMSRNYRWALDNPIRKVYYNLTVTALSVFAALGIGVMELAQVMIPTFQGADLGWMGYSLVALFAVAWGGSYLIWRLFRIEEQWSANRS
;
A
#
# COMPACT_ATOMS: atom_id res chain seq x y z
N MET A 1 6.86 -21.91 -22.59
CA MET A 1 6.05 -22.06 -21.37
C MET A 1 7.02 -22.10 -20.18
N GLU A 2 7.36 -20.94 -19.64
CA GLU A 2 8.20 -20.86 -18.44
C GLU A 2 7.31 -21.19 -17.24
N LYS A 3 7.68 -22.25 -16.49
CA LYS A 3 6.96 -22.69 -15.31
C LYS A 3 6.91 -21.52 -14.32
N THR A 4 5.74 -20.92 -14.10
CA THR A 4 5.54 -20.02 -12.95
C THR A 4 5.82 -20.84 -11.70
N PRO A 5 6.80 -20.45 -10.86
CA PRO A 5 7.10 -21.18 -9.65
C PRO A 5 5.82 -21.31 -8.82
N ASN A 6 5.46 -22.55 -8.52
CA ASN A 6 4.42 -22.89 -7.57
C ASN A 6 4.93 -22.56 -6.17
N ASP A 7 5.11 -21.27 -5.89
CA ASP A 7 5.81 -20.83 -4.70
C ASP A 7 4.79 -20.58 -3.61
N LYS A 8 4.29 -21.68 -3.05
CA LYS A 8 3.38 -21.70 -1.88
C LYS A 8 3.96 -20.91 -0.69
N ARG A 9 5.25 -20.51 -0.73
CA ARG A 9 5.94 -19.70 0.28
C ARG A 9 6.74 -18.50 -0.28
N ALA A 10 6.32 -17.91 -1.40
CA ALA A 10 6.94 -16.67 -1.92
C ALA A 10 6.89 -15.45 -0.96
N TRP A 11 6.20 -15.56 0.17
CA TRP A 11 6.12 -14.56 1.24
C TRP A 11 7.14 -14.81 2.37
N GLY A 12 7.76 -15.99 2.43
CA GLY A 12 8.67 -16.41 3.50
C GLY A 12 9.87 -15.48 3.71
N PRO A 13 10.59 -15.05 2.66
CA PRO A 13 11.70 -14.12 2.81
C PRO A 13 11.29 -12.78 3.43
N TYR A 14 10.11 -12.27 3.08
CA TYR A 14 9.59 -10.99 3.62
C TYR A 14 9.17 -11.13 5.08
N ALA A 15 8.51 -12.22 5.46
CA ALA A 15 8.20 -12.51 6.86
C ALA A 15 9.46 -12.63 7.71
N TRP A 16 10.52 -13.27 7.18
CA TRP A 16 11.82 -13.32 7.85
C TRP A 16 12.45 -11.94 8.00
N ALA A 17 12.43 -11.11 6.96
CA ALA A 17 12.95 -9.75 7.02
C ALA A 17 12.21 -8.90 8.07
N VAL A 18 10.88 -8.97 8.11
CA VAL A 18 10.05 -8.33 9.14
C VAL A 18 10.46 -8.81 10.53
N PHE A 19 10.62 -10.12 10.72
CA PHE A 19 11.07 -10.68 12.00
C PHE A 19 12.44 -10.16 12.43
N VAL A 20 13.41 -10.07 11.52
CA VAL A 20 14.74 -9.51 11.79
C VAL A 20 14.66 -8.04 12.20
N ILE A 21 13.80 -7.24 11.55
CA ILE A 21 13.58 -5.83 11.91
C ILE A 21 13.01 -5.72 13.34
N HIS A 22 12.06 -6.59 13.71
CA HIS A 22 11.53 -6.63 15.09
C HIS A 22 12.62 -6.96 16.11
N LEU A 23 13.42 -8.00 15.83
CA LEU A 23 14.53 -8.38 16.71
C LEU A 23 15.54 -7.24 16.88
N ALA A 24 15.89 -6.54 15.80
CA ALA A 24 16.80 -5.41 15.84
C ALA A 24 16.24 -4.26 16.71
N GLY A 25 14.97 -3.90 16.52
CA GLY A 25 14.31 -2.85 17.31
C GLY A 25 14.21 -3.20 18.79
N LEU A 26 13.83 -4.45 19.11
CA LEU A 26 13.74 -4.94 20.48
C LEU A 26 15.11 -5.04 21.16
N LEU A 27 16.15 -5.48 20.44
CA LEU A 27 17.50 -5.53 20.96
C LEU A 27 18.01 -4.13 21.33
N LEU A 28 17.83 -3.15 20.43
CA LEU A 28 18.21 -1.76 20.71
C LEU A 28 17.43 -1.17 21.88
N LEU A 29 16.15 -1.52 22.00
CA LEU A 29 15.32 -1.12 23.12
C LEU A 29 15.83 -1.67 24.47
N VAL A 30 16.19 -2.97 24.50
CA VAL A 30 16.77 -3.61 25.69
C VAL A 30 18.12 -2.98 26.06
N LEU A 31 18.95 -2.62 25.07
CA LEU A 31 20.21 -1.93 25.30
C LEU A 31 20.02 -0.50 25.85
N ALA A 32 18.93 0.17 25.49
CA ALA A 32 18.62 1.51 25.98
C ALA A 32 18.03 1.53 27.40
N MET A 33 17.35 0.45 27.80
CA MET A 33 16.55 0.37 29.02
C MET A 33 17.31 0.63 30.35
N PRO A 34 18.54 0.12 30.58
CA PRO A 34 19.23 0.29 31.86
C PRO A 34 19.52 1.74 32.25
N GLY A 35 19.75 2.61 31.26
CA GLY A 35 19.98 4.05 31.47
C GLY A 35 18.72 4.91 31.29
N HIS A 36 17.73 4.42 30.54
CA HIS A 36 16.60 5.21 30.09
C HIS A 36 15.32 4.35 29.96
N PRO A 37 14.68 3.96 31.09
CA PRO A 37 13.54 3.04 31.08
C PRO A 37 12.31 3.58 30.34
N PHE A 38 12.19 4.90 30.17
CA PHE A 38 11.10 5.53 29.41
C PHE A 38 11.07 5.14 27.93
N PHE A 39 12.19 4.67 27.34
CA PHE A 39 12.20 4.19 25.96
C PHE A 39 11.25 3.02 25.74
N VAL A 40 10.90 2.24 26.76
CA VAL A 40 9.93 1.14 26.62
C VAL A 40 8.55 1.69 26.19
N GLY A 41 8.08 2.76 26.85
CA GLY A 41 6.82 3.42 26.49
C GLY A 41 6.89 4.08 25.12
N LEU A 42 8.00 4.77 24.81
CA LEU A 42 8.20 5.39 23.51
C LEU A 42 8.32 4.36 22.38
N GLY A 43 8.99 3.25 22.61
CA GLY A 43 9.14 2.16 21.65
C GLY A 43 7.82 1.50 21.34
N PHE A 44 6.98 1.28 22.36
CA PHE A 44 5.60 0.83 22.17
C PHE A 44 4.80 1.84 21.34
N LEU A 45 4.86 3.14 21.68
CA LEU A 45 4.18 4.19 20.93
C LEU A 45 4.64 4.23 19.47
N ALA A 46 5.94 4.25 19.22
CA ALA A 46 6.52 4.25 17.88
C ALA A 46 6.09 3.02 17.06
N TYR A 47 6.07 1.83 17.68
CA TYR A 47 5.58 0.61 17.03
C TYR A 47 4.09 0.74 16.65
N THR A 48 3.24 1.22 17.57
CA THR A 48 1.81 1.42 17.29
C THR A 48 1.55 2.51 16.26
N MET A 49 2.35 3.58 16.23
CA MET A 49 2.30 4.60 15.19
C MET A 49 2.67 4.02 13.82
N GLY A 50 3.70 3.17 13.74
CA GLY A 50 4.06 2.47 12.51
C GLY A 50 2.95 1.55 12.01
N MET A 51 2.34 0.77 12.91
CA MET A 51 1.18 -0.05 12.56
C MET A 51 -0.03 0.79 12.10
N ARG A 52 -0.33 1.89 12.79
CA ARG A 52 -1.43 2.79 12.43
C ARG A 52 -1.21 3.43 11.06
N HIS A 53 0.00 3.93 10.81
CA HIS A 53 0.30 4.64 9.57
C HIS A 53 0.22 3.72 8.34
N ALA A 54 0.52 2.44 8.49
CA ALA A 54 0.27 1.44 7.44
C ALA A 54 -1.21 1.31 7.04
N PHE A 55 -2.14 1.72 7.90
CA PHE A 55 -3.58 1.76 7.58
C PHE A 55 -4.01 3.05 6.90
N ASP A 56 -3.10 4.00 6.65
CA ASP A 56 -3.44 5.20 5.90
C ASP A 56 -3.86 4.83 4.47
N VAL A 57 -4.82 5.60 3.96
CA VAL A 57 -5.55 5.20 2.77
C VAL A 57 -4.65 5.16 1.55
N ASP A 58 -3.70 6.08 1.49
CA ASP A 58 -2.72 6.22 0.42
C ASP A 58 -1.81 4.98 0.32
N HIS A 59 -1.36 4.43 1.46
CA HIS A 59 -0.58 3.19 1.55
C HIS A 59 -1.39 2.00 1.01
N ILE A 60 -2.57 1.76 1.57
CA ILE A 60 -3.45 0.64 1.16
C ILE A 60 -3.73 0.73 -0.33
N VAL A 61 -4.15 1.89 -0.81
CA VAL A 61 -4.51 2.08 -2.22
C VAL A 61 -3.28 1.92 -3.12
N ALA A 62 -2.11 2.47 -2.76
CA ALA A 62 -0.90 2.33 -3.57
C ALA A 62 -0.46 0.86 -3.68
N ILE A 63 -0.35 0.15 -2.54
CA ILE A 63 0.05 -1.26 -2.47
C ILE A 63 -0.91 -2.12 -3.30
N ASP A 64 -2.22 -1.95 -3.09
CA ASP A 64 -3.27 -2.66 -3.79
C ASP A 64 -3.22 -2.55 -5.31
N ASN A 65 -3.08 -1.32 -5.80
CA ASN A 65 -3.09 -1.04 -7.22
C ASN A 65 -1.81 -1.62 -7.87
N VAL A 66 -0.68 -1.57 -7.18
CA VAL A 66 0.57 -2.15 -7.65
C VAL A 66 0.54 -3.69 -7.62
N VAL A 67 0.03 -4.31 -6.56
CA VAL A 67 -0.15 -5.77 -6.46
C VAL A 67 -0.97 -6.27 -7.64
N ARG A 68 -2.10 -5.61 -7.94
CA ARG A 68 -2.96 -5.96 -9.08
C ARG A 68 -2.28 -5.80 -10.42
N LYS A 69 -1.56 -4.68 -10.59
CA LYS A 69 -0.77 -4.45 -11.80
C LYS A 69 0.22 -5.60 -12.02
N LEU A 70 1.00 -5.97 -11.01
CA LEU A 70 2.00 -7.04 -11.12
C LEU A 70 1.35 -8.41 -11.39
N LEU A 71 0.23 -8.72 -10.74
CA LEU A 71 -0.51 -9.96 -10.99
C LEU A 71 -1.01 -10.07 -12.43
N ARG A 72 -1.53 -8.97 -12.99
CA ARG A 72 -1.95 -8.89 -14.40
C ARG A 72 -0.77 -9.04 -15.35
N ASP A 73 0.36 -8.44 -15.01
CA ASP A 73 1.61 -8.55 -15.77
C ASP A 73 2.31 -9.92 -15.57
N LYS A 74 1.67 -10.85 -14.83
CA LYS A 74 2.17 -12.19 -14.47
C LYS A 74 3.50 -12.15 -13.71
N GLN A 75 3.74 -11.08 -12.97
CA GLN A 75 4.90 -10.87 -12.10
C GLN A 75 4.60 -11.28 -10.66
N ASN A 76 5.63 -11.42 -9.83
CA ASN A 76 5.47 -11.72 -8.42
C ASN A 76 5.16 -10.44 -7.61
N PRO A 77 3.96 -10.32 -6.98
CA PRO A 77 3.58 -9.17 -6.16
C PRO A 77 3.93 -9.31 -4.67
N THR A 78 4.44 -10.45 -4.20
CA THR A 78 4.49 -10.76 -2.75
C THR A 78 5.35 -9.80 -1.92
N GLY A 79 6.26 -9.06 -2.55
CA GLY A 79 7.14 -8.12 -1.87
C GLY A 79 6.68 -6.67 -1.89
N VAL A 80 5.58 -6.33 -2.57
CA VAL A 80 5.18 -4.93 -2.81
C VAL A 80 5.06 -4.15 -1.51
N GLY A 81 4.24 -4.62 -0.58
CA GLY A 81 4.02 -3.94 0.70
C GLY A 81 5.29 -3.81 1.56
N PHE A 82 6.10 -4.88 1.64
CA PHE A 82 7.40 -4.83 2.33
C PHE A 82 8.33 -3.77 1.73
N THR A 83 8.47 -3.74 0.40
CA THR A 83 9.39 -2.80 -0.25
C THR A 83 8.90 -1.36 -0.22
N PHE A 84 7.57 -1.16 -0.25
CA PHE A 84 6.93 0.14 -0.08
C PHE A 84 7.19 0.71 1.32
N SER A 85 6.80 -0.04 2.36
CA SER A 85 7.02 0.34 3.77
C SER A 85 8.50 0.56 4.09
N LEU A 86 9.41 -0.24 3.54
CA LEU A 86 10.85 -0.08 3.74
C LEU A 86 11.36 1.23 3.11
N GLY A 87 10.88 1.58 1.91
CA GLY A 87 11.18 2.85 1.27
C GLY A 87 10.69 4.03 2.11
N HIS A 88 9.43 3.98 2.55
CA HIS A 88 8.83 5.02 3.41
C HIS A 88 9.60 5.16 4.72
N SER A 89 9.83 4.04 5.42
CA SER A 89 10.51 3.99 6.70
C SER A 89 11.97 4.45 6.61
N THR A 90 12.58 4.46 5.43
CA THR A 90 13.92 5.03 5.23
C THR A 90 13.93 6.53 5.52
N VAL A 91 12.89 7.27 5.09
CA VAL A 91 12.79 8.71 5.39
C VAL A 91 12.57 8.93 6.88
N VAL A 92 11.66 8.17 7.50
CA VAL A 92 11.39 8.22 8.94
C VAL A 92 12.65 7.93 9.76
N PHE A 93 13.40 6.90 9.37
CA PHE A 93 14.65 6.51 10.03
C PHE A 93 15.71 7.62 9.91
N LEU A 94 15.95 8.13 8.70
CA LEU A 94 16.92 9.19 8.48
C LEU A 94 16.57 10.45 9.27
N LEU A 95 15.30 10.88 9.24
CA LEU A 95 14.87 12.08 9.96
C LEU A 95 14.99 11.91 11.47
N SER A 96 14.60 10.74 12.00
CA SER A 96 14.68 10.44 13.44
C SER A 96 16.13 10.39 13.94
N VAL A 97 17.03 9.79 13.16
CA VAL A 97 18.47 9.75 13.48
C VAL A 97 19.07 11.15 13.40
N CYS A 98 18.73 11.94 12.38
CA CYS A 98 19.14 13.35 12.29
C CYS A 98 18.61 14.17 13.47
N ALA A 99 17.38 13.94 13.92
CA ALA A 99 16.81 14.57 15.12
C ALA A 99 17.58 14.21 16.38
N ALA A 100 17.91 12.93 16.57
CA ALA A 100 18.67 12.49 17.74
C ALA A 100 20.09 13.08 17.78
N LEU A 101 20.79 13.13 16.63
CA LEU A 101 22.17 13.63 16.54
C LEU A 101 22.26 15.16 16.53
N PHE A 102 21.36 15.83 15.80
CA PHE A 102 21.38 17.27 15.52
C PHE A 102 20.19 18.01 16.12
N ALA A 103 19.77 17.64 17.33
CA ALA A 103 18.57 18.15 18.00
C ALA A 103 18.34 19.66 17.90
N LYS A 104 19.35 20.49 18.21
CA LYS A 104 19.24 21.96 18.15
C LYS A 104 18.99 22.50 16.75
N TRP A 105 19.62 21.89 15.74
CA TRP A 105 19.46 22.26 14.34
C TRP A 105 18.09 21.78 13.82
N MET A 106 17.72 20.54 14.14
CA MET A 106 16.45 19.95 13.77
C MET A 106 15.26 20.72 14.36
N MET A 107 15.29 21.13 15.63
CA MET A 107 14.21 21.97 16.20
C MET A 107 13.98 23.29 15.44
N ARG A 108 14.99 23.83 14.75
CA ARG A 108 14.86 25.05 13.95
C ARG A 108 14.35 24.77 12.53
N GLN A 109 14.75 23.65 11.94
CA GLN A 109 14.49 23.32 10.54
C GLN A 109 13.26 22.44 10.34
N LEU A 110 12.87 21.66 11.35
CA LEU A 110 11.77 20.71 11.28
C LEU A 110 10.46 21.33 10.80
N PRO A 111 10.05 22.55 11.24
CA PRO A 111 8.81 23.16 10.72
C PRO A 111 8.84 23.40 9.20
N GLN A 112 9.96 23.94 8.67
CA GLN A 112 10.10 24.21 7.23
C GLN A 112 10.24 22.92 6.41
N LEU A 113 10.97 21.94 6.95
CA LEU A 113 11.09 20.62 6.36
C LEU A 113 9.74 19.92 6.32
N ALA A 114 8.95 20.00 7.40
CA ALA A 114 7.63 19.40 7.50
C ALA A 114 6.64 20.02 6.51
N GLU A 115 6.63 21.34 6.38
CA GLU A 115 5.79 22.05 5.40
C GLU A 115 6.16 21.68 3.95
N THR A 116 7.46 21.79 3.61
CA THR A 116 7.92 21.52 2.23
C THR A 116 7.82 20.04 1.89
N GLY A 117 8.23 19.17 2.80
CA GLY A 117 8.15 17.72 2.66
C GLY A 117 6.71 17.24 2.59
N GLY A 118 5.84 17.74 3.48
CA GLY A 118 4.40 17.50 3.46
C GLY A 118 3.80 17.80 2.09
N MET A 119 4.04 19.01 1.56
CA MET A 119 3.57 19.40 0.23
C MET A 119 4.09 18.46 -0.86
N ILE A 120 5.39 18.13 -0.87
CA ILE A 120 5.98 17.23 -1.86
C ILE A 120 5.37 15.82 -1.75
N GLY A 121 5.24 15.30 -0.53
CA GLY A 121 4.67 13.98 -0.24
C GLY A 121 3.23 13.88 -0.74
N THR A 122 2.37 14.82 -0.36
CA THR A 122 0.96 14.86 -0.80
C THR A 122 0.84 15.04 -2.32
N LEU A 123 1.69 15.87 -2.94
CA LEU A 123 1.67 16.03 -4.40
C LEU A 123 2.09 14.75 -5.12
N VAL A 124 3.14 14.07 -4.63
CA VAL A 124 3.61 12.83 -5.24
C VAL A 124 2.61 11.70 -5.03
N SER A 125 2.10 11.52 -3.80
CA SER A 125 1.08 10.52 -3.48
C SER A 125 -0.19 10.77 -4.29
N GLY A 126 -0.78 11.95 -4.19
CA GLY A 126 -2.04 12.28 -4.87
C GLY A 126 -1.94 12.13 -6.39
N SER A 127 -0.83 12.58 -6.98
CA SER A 127 -0.58 12.42 -8.43
C SER A 127 -0.42 10.95 -8.81
N PHE A 128 0.28 10.15 -8.01
CA PHE A 128 0.44 8.72 -8.23
C PHE A 128 -0.90 7.97 -8.14
N LEU A 129 -1.69 8.26 -7.10
CA LEU A 129 -3.02 7.67 -6.87
C LEU A 129 -3.99 8.02 -8.01
N LEU A 130 -4.03 9.28 -8.45
CA LEU A 130 -4.80 9.67 -9.62
C LEU A 130 -4.35 8.94 -10.88
N LEU A 131 -3.05 8.88 -11.12
CA LEU A 131 -2.51 8.22 -12.30
C LEU A 131 -2.88 6.73 -12.32
N ILE A 132 -2.62 6.00 -11.23
CA ILE A 132 -2.92 4.57 -11.18
C ILE A 132 -4.44 4.29 -11.18
N GLY A 133 -5.23 5.18 -10.57
CA GLY A 133 -6.69 5.16 -10.59
C GLY A 133 -7.25 5.34 -12.01
N ILE A 134 -6.74 6.31 -12.77
CA ILE A 134 -7.12 6.54 -14.17
C ILE A 134 -6.75 5.32 -15.03
N LEU A 135 -5.53 4.79 -14.88
CA LEU A 135 -5.09 3.59 -15.60
C LEU A 135 -6.01 2.40 -15.33
N ASN A 136 -6.39 2.17 -14.07
CA ASN A 136 -7.28 1.08 -13.70
C ASN A 136 -8.75 1.34 -14.09
N LEU A 137 -9.21 2.60 -14.17
CA LEU A 137 -10.53 2.97 -14.68
C LEU A 137 -10.69 2.57 -16.15
N PHE A 138 -9.68 2.84 -16.98
CA PHE A 138 -9.73 2.44 -18.39
C PHE A 138 -9.82 0.92 -18.54
N ILE A 139 -9.04 0.19 -17.76
CA ILE A 139 -9.08 -1.29 -17.76
C ILE A 139 -10.45 -1.79 -17.29
N LEU A 140 -11.02 -1.18 -16.26
CA LEU A 140 -12.37 -1.51 -15.78
C LEU A 140 -13.42 -1.32 -16.88
N ILE A 141 -13.37 -0.20 -17.60
CA ILE A 141 -14.28 0.08 -18.72
C ILE A 141 -14.15 -0.99 -19.82
N GLU A 142 -12.91 -1.40 -20.16
CA GLU A 142 -12.68 -2.48 -21.13
C GLU A 142 -13.28 -3.82 -20.68
N ILE A 143 -13.11 -4.19 -19.42
CA ILE A 143 -13.68 -5.42 -18.85
C ILE A 143 -15.22 -5.37 -18.88
N ILE A 144 -15.82 -4.22 -18.54
CA ILE A 144 -17.28 -4.04 -18.58
C ILE A 144 -17.81 -4.17 -20.01
N LYS A 145 -17.13 -3.55 -20.99
CA LYS A 145 -17.51 -3.66 -22.41
C LYS A 145 -17.46 -5.10 -22.89
N MET A 146 -16.37 -5.82 -22.59
CA MET A 146 -16.21 -7.24 -22.91
C MET A 146 -17.33 -8.08 -22.27
N PHE A 147 -17.64 -7.83 -20.99
CA PHE A 147 -18.69 -8.58 -20.29
C PHE A 147 -20.08 -8.33 -20.87
N ARG A 148 -20.41 -7.08 -21.23
CA ARG A 148 -21.68 -6.74 -21.89
C ARG A 148 -21.79 -7.36 -23.28
N ALA A 149 -20.70 -7.42 -24.04
CA ALA A 149 -20.67 -8.06 -25.35
C ALA A 149 -20.92 -9.57 -25.26
N MET A 150 -20.28 -10.27 -24.32
CA MET A 150 -20.52 -11.70 -24.06
C MET A 150 -21.95 -12.00 -23.62
N LYS A 151 -22.58 -11.12 -22.83
CA LYS A 151 -23.97 -11.32 -22.38
C LYS A 151 -24.99 -11.08 -23.51
N LYS A 152 -24.66 -10.22 -24.48
CA LYS A 152 -25.55 -9.85 -25.59
C LYS A 152 -25.51 -10.86 -26.74
N ASN A 153 -24.32 -11.40 -27.05
CA ASN A 153 -24.16 -12.43 -28.05
C ASN A 153 -23.83 -13.75 -27.35
N ASN A 154 -24.79 -14.69 -27.34
CA ASN A 154 -24.63 -16.07 -26.85
C ASN A 154 -23.61 -16.91 -27.69
N SER A 155 -22.82 -16.22 -28.50
CA SER A 155 -21.93 -16.69 -29.56
C SER A 155 -21.05 -15.50 -29.98
N ALA A 156 -20.23 -14.98 -29.05
CA ALA A 156 -19.18 -14.05 -29.44
C ALA A 156 -18.07 -14.86 -30.13
N GLU A 157 -18.08 -14.90 -31.46
CA GLU A 157 -16.94 -15.39 -32.23
C GLU A 157 -15.69 -14.61 -31.82
N SER A 158 -14.57 -15.32 -31.70
CA SER A 158 -13.29 -14.79 -31.24
C SER A 158 -12.80 -13.57 -32.04
N GLU A 159 -13.22 -13.41 -33.29
CA GLU A 159 -12.77 -12.33 -34.19
C GLU A 159 -13.26 -10.93 -33.80
N ASP A 160 -14.50 -10.77 -33.30
CA ASP A 160 -15.01 -9.47 -32.84
C ASP A 160 -14.35 -9.04 -31.53
N LEU A 161 -14.03 -10.01 -30.68
CA LEU A 161 -13.25 -9.81 -29.46
C LEU A 161 -11.82 -9.37 -29.80
N GLU A 162 -11.20 -10.01 -30.80
CA GLU A 162 -9.84 -9.70 -31.24
C GLU A 162 -9.75 -8.34 -31.95
N ARG A 163 -10.80 -7.93 -32.69
CA ARG A 163 -10.92 -6.57 -33.24
C ARG A 163 -11.13 -5.49 -32.16
N LEU A 164 -11.94 -5.76 -31.14
CA LEU A 164 -12.08 -4.86 -29.98
C LEU A 164 -10.79 -4.76 -29.15
N LEU A 165 -10.01 -5.85 -29.10
CA LEU A 165 -8.67 -5.88 -28.51
C LEU A 165 -7.61 -5.23 -29.41
N GLN A 166 -7.75 -5.26 -30.74
CA GLN A 166 -6.84 -4.58 -31.67
C GLN A 166 -7.15 -3.08 -31.81
N ALA A 167 -8.39 -2.65 -31.53
CA ALA A 167 -8.77 -1.24 -31.37
C ALA A 167 -8.16 -0.59 -30.10
N ARG A 168 -7.26 -1.30 -29.39
CA ARG A 168 -6.34 -0.77 -28.37
C ARG A 168 -5.43 0.32 -28.95
N GLY A 169 -5.98 1.52 -29.04
CA GLY A 169 -5.36 2.69 -29.62
C GLY A 169 -4.18 3.25 -28.81
N PHE A 170 -3.90 4.54 -29.04
CA PHE A 170 -2.86 5.35 -28.39
C PHE A 170 -2.77 5.14 -26.86
N PHE A 171 -3.91 4.94 -26.18
CA PHE A 171 -3.99 4.73 -24.74
C PHE A 171 -3.35 3.42 -24.25
N PHE A 172 -3.50 2.30 -24.96
CA PHE A 172 -2.81 1.06 -24.57
C PHE A 172 -1.29 1.22 -24.68
N ARG A 173 -0.83 2.00 -25.66
CA ARG A 173 0.58 2.40 -25.79
C ARG A 173 1.05 3.25 -24.61
N PHE A 174 0.25 4.25 -24.19
CA PHE A 174 0.54 5.09 -23.02
C PHE A 174 0.56 4.28 -21.70
N VAL A 175 -0.47 3.46 -21.47
CA VAL A 175 -0.57 2.54 -20.33
C VAL A 175 0.63 1.57 -20.32
N SER A 176 1.01 1.00 -21.47
CA SER A 176 2.15 0.08 -21.55
C SER A 176 3.48 0.78 -21.20
N ARG A 177 3.67 2.02 -21.64
CA ARG A 177 4.88 2.82 -21.37
C ARG A 177 5.02 3.08 -19.87
N TRP A 178 3.96 3.56 -19.23
CA TRP A 178 3.95 3.85 -17.80
C TRP A 178 3.98 2.59 -16.93
N SER A 179 3.34 1.51 -17.40
CA SER A 179 3.42 0.21 -16.73
C SER A 179 4.86 -0.34 -16.70
N GLY A 180 5.76 0.18 -17.53
CA GLY A 180 7.16 -0.17 -17.54
C GLY A 180 7.95 0.25 -16.30
N PHE A 181 7.47 1.23 -15.53
CA PHE A 181 8.19 1.72 -14.34
C PHE A 181 8.19 0.69 -13.20
N ILE A 182 7.06 0.04 -12.93
CA ILE A 182 6.92 -0.94 -11.83
C ILE A 182 6.74 -2.34 -12.41
N ARG A 183 7.85 -3.04 -12.67
CA ARG A 183 7.84 -4.42 -13.21
C ARG A 183 8.15 -5.49 -12.17
N LYS A 184 8.81 -5.11 -11.08
CA LYS A 184 9.20 -6.00 -9.99
C LYS A 184 8.77 -5.39 -8.67
N SER A 185 8.50 -6.22 -7.67
CA SER A 185 8.12 -5.76 -6.32
C SER A 185 9.08 -4.69 -5.78
N TRP A 186 10.40 -4.87 -5.93
CA TRP A 186 11.39 -3.90 -5.42
C TRP A 186 11.37 -2.51 -6.08
N HIS A 187 10.80 -2.36 -7.29
CA HIS A 187 10.66 -1.05 -7.94
C HIS A 187 9.74 -0.10 -7.16
N VAL A 188 9.02 -0.62 -6.16
CA VAL A 188 8.13 0.14 -5.29
C VAL A 188 8.89 0.83 -4.16
N TYR A 189 10.14 0.46 -3.89
CA TYR A 189 10.94 1.12 -2.86
C TYR A 189 11.12 2.64 -3.08
N PRO A 190 11.50 3.13 -4.27
CA PRO A 190 11.55 4.57 -4.53
C PRO A 190 10.21 5.25 -4.38
N LEU A 191 9.10 4.56 -4.71
CA LEU A 191 7.76 5.10 -4.52
C LEU A 191 7.45 5.29 -3.02
N GLY A 192 7.71 4.26 -2.21
CA GLY A 192 7.57 4.34 -0.76
C GLY A 192 8.42 5.46 -0.16
N PHE A 193 9.67 5.62 -0.62
CA PHE A 193 10.53 6.72 -0.19
C PHE A 193 9.91 8.09 -0.49
N LEU A 194 9.33 8.27 -1.68
CA LEU A 194 8.67 9.53 -2.04
C LEU A 194 7.41 9.79 -1.21
N PHE A 195 6.65 8.74 -0.87
CA PHE A 195 5.50 8.85 0.05
C PHE A 195 5.96 9.25 1.46
N GLY A 196 7.08 8.68 1.92
CA GLY A 196 7.69 9.04 3.22
C GLY A 196 8.21 10.47 3.31
N LEU A 197 8.27 11.23 2.20
CA LEU A 197 8.60 12.66 2.24
C LEU A 197 7.47 13.51 2.82
N GLY A 198 6.24 13.00 2.89
CA GLY A 198 5.18 13.60 3.70
C GLY A 198 5.58 13.51 5.17
N LEU A 199 6.34 14.48 5.66
CA LEU A 199 7.08 14.36 6.93
C LEU A 199 6.19 14.45 8.17
N ASP A 200 4.87 14.29 8.07
CA ASP A 200 3.96 14.35 9.22
C ASP A 200 4.34 13.24 10.22
N THR A 201 4.36 11.99 9.76
CA THR A 201 4.73 10.84 10.60
C THR A 201 6.22 10.81 10.93
N ALA A 202 7.09 11.16 9.97
CA ALA A 202 8.52 11.24 10.21
C ALA A 202 8.85 12.29 11.29
N GLY A 203 8.14 13.42 11.27
CA GLY A 203 8.21 14.51 12.22
C GLY A 203 7.72 14.08 13.61
N GLU A 204 6.62 13.34 13.70
CA GLU A 204 6.13 12.78 14.95
C GLU A 204 7.17 11.87 15.64
N ILE A 205 7.76 10.92 14.91
CA ILE A 205 8.79 10.02 15.47
C ILE A 205 10.07 10.78 15.83
N ALA A 206 10.47 11.76 15.01
CA ALA A 206 11.58 12.65 15.31
C ALA A 206 11.34 13.47 16.58
N MET A 207 10.13 14.01 16.76
CA MET A 207 9.73 14.77 17.95
C MET A 207 9.64 13.89 19.20
N LEU A 208 9.14 12.66 19.09
CA LEU A 208 9.18 11.69 20.19
C LEU A 208 10.61 11.46 20.67
N SER A 209 11.56 11.37 19.73
CA SER A 209 12.99 11.23 20.04
C SER A 209 13.58 12.47 20.72
N LEU A 210 13.10 13.68 20.38
CA LEU A 210 13.57 14.95 20.95
C LEU A 210 12.95 15.27 22.33
N SER A 211 11.71 14.83 22.56
CA SER A 211 10.89 15.21 23.72
C SER A 211 11.42 14.74 25.07
N GLN A 212 12.35 13.78 25.10
CA GLN A 212 12.80 13.11 26.32
C GLN A 212 14.31 13.21 26.53
N ARG A 213 14.91 14.37 26.23
CA ARG A 213 16.28 14.68 26.63
C ARG A 213 16.26 15.50 27.93
N PRO A 214 16.47 14.89 29.11
CA PRO A 214 16.71 15.65 30.34
C PRO A 214 17.84 16.65 30.10
N ALA A 215 17.67 17.88 30.59
CA ALA A 215 18.66 18.92 30.40
C ALA A 215 20.01 18.48 30.99
N GLY A 216 20.98 18.17 30.12
CA GLY A 216 22.33 17.76 30.50
C GLY A 216 22.70 16.30 30.20
N GLU A 217 21.76 15.44 29.80
CA GLU A 217 22.06 14.04 29.47
C GLU A 217 22.37 13.81 27.99
N THR A 218 23.28 12.86 27.74
CA THR A 218 23.56 12.32 26.41
C THR A 218 22.44 11.36 26.00
N VAL A 219 21.88 11.56 24.82
CA VAL A 219 20.86 10.65 24.25
C VAL A 219 21.48 9.27 24.09
N SER A 220 20.84 8.23 24.63
CA SER A 220 21.20 6.86 24.29
C SER A 220 21.02 6.66 22.79
N LEU A 221 22.14 6.46 22.08
CA LEU A 221 22.13 6.16 20.65
C LEU A 221 21.28 4.90 20.38
N ALA A 222 21.34 3.91 21.27
CA ALA A 222 20.50 2.72 21.16
C ALA A 222 19.01 3.08 21.17
N GLY A 223 18.57 3.96 22.07
CA GLY A 223 17.18 4.42 22.13
C GLY A 223 16.78 5.25 20.90
N ALA A 224 17.67 6.13 20.43
CA ALA A 224 17.47 6.91 19.22
C ALA A 224 17.28 6.08 17.95
N PHE A 225 17.99 4.95 17.83
CA PHE A 225 17.81 4.00 16.72
C PHE A 225 16.61 3.06 16.96
N ALA A 226 16.29 2.72 18.21
CA ALA A 226 15.20 1.81 18.54
C ALA A 226 13.84 2.33 18.06
N LEU A 227 13.54 3.63 18.26
CA LEU A 227 12.25 4.22 17.89
C LEU A 227 11.92 4.11 16.39
N PRO A 228 12.75 4.60 15.45
CA PRO A 228 12.44 4.47 14.03
C PRO A 228 12.49 3.02 13.54
N ILE A 229 13.30 2.14 14.15
CA ILE A 229 13.31 0.72 13.78
C ILE A 229 12.03 0.02 14.24
N LEU A 230 11.52 0.32 15.42
CA LEU A 230 10.25 -0.23 15.91
C LEU A 230 9.06 0.30 15.09
N PHE A 231 9.08 1.59 14.72
CA PHE A 231 8.14 2.14 13.76
C PHE A 231 8.16 1.37 12.43
N MET A 232 9.35 1.19 11.86
CA MET A 232 9.56 0.41 10.62
C MET A 232 9.07 -1.03 10.78
N ALA A 233 9.29 -1.66 11.94
CA ALA A 233 8.82 -3.01 12.23
C ALA A 233 7.30 -3.11 12.13
N GLY A 234 6.58 -2.18 12.79
CA GLY A 234 5.12 -2.14 12.81
C GLY A 234 4.52 -1.88 11.43
N MET A 235 5.08 -0.91 10.69
CA MET A 235 4.62 -0.60 9.34
C MET A 235 4.90 -1.75 8.36
N CYS A 236 6.14 -2.27 8.34
CA CYS A 236 6.49 -3.38 7.44
C CYS A 236 5.65 -4.63 7.71
N LEU A 237 5.26 -4.89 8.96
CA LEU A 237 4.36 -6.00 9.29
C LEU A 237 3.00 -5.83 8.59
N MET A 238 2.36 -4.68 8.78
CA MET A 238 1.01 -4.41 8.27
C MET A 238 0.97 -4.31 6.74
N ASP A 239 1.88 -3.55 6.13
CA ASP A 239 1.94 -3.41 4.66
C ASP A 239 2.28 -4.74 3.98
N THR A 240 3.18 -5.54 4.58
CA THR A 240 3.48 -6.89 4.05
C THR A 240 2.25 -7.80 4.18
N ALA A 241 1.54 -7.74 5.30
CA ALA A 241 0.32 -8.51 5.50
C ALA A 241 -0.75 -8.15 4.46
N ASP A 242 -0.96 -6.85 4.20
CA ASP A 242 -1.88 -6.35 3.18
C ASP A 242 -1.49 -6.86 1.79
N GLY A 243 -0.23 -6.63 1.36
CA GLY A 243 0.24 -7.08 0.06
C GLY A 243 0.14 -8.60 -0.14
N VAL A 244 0.43 -9.40 0.88
CA VAL A 244 0.29 -10.86 0.84
C VAL A 244 -1.17 -11.28 0.81
N PHE A 245 -2.03 -10.67 1.63
CA PHE A 245 -3.47 -10.92 1.67
C PHE A 245 -4.10 -10.67 0.31
N MET A 246 -3.82 -9.52 -0.29
CA MET A 246 -4.34 -9.13 -1.60
C MET A 246 -3.82 -10.02 -2.72
N SER A 247 -2.54 -10.39 -2.66
CA SER A 247 -1.96 -11.34 -3.61
C SER A 247 -2.58 -12.74 -3.54
N ARG A 248 -3.00 -13.21 -2.35
CA ARG A 248 -3.67 -14.50 -2.18
C ARG A 248 -5.13 -14.44 -2.61
N ASN A 249 -5.86 -13.42 -2.20
CA ASN A 249 -7.27 -13.24 -2.55
C ASN A 249 -7.47 -13.14 -4.06
N TYR A 250 -6.59 -12.41 -4.76
CA TYR A 250 -6.65 -12.33 -6.22
C TYR A 250 -6.37 -13.68 -6.88
N ARG A 251 -5.41 -14.47 -6.37
CA ARG A 251 -5.13 -15.81 -6.89
C ARG A 251 -6.28 -16.78 -6.64
N TRP A 252 -6.91 -16.74 -5.46
CA TRP A 252 -8.11 -17.53 -5.16
C TRP A 252 -9.25 -17.23 -6.15
N ALA A 253 -9.43 -15.98 -6.58
CA ALA A 253 -10.46 -15.65 -7.56
C ALA A 253 -10.24 -16.30 -8.95
N LEU A 254 -9.05 -16.84 -9.25
CA LEU A 254 -8.70 -17.39 -10.58
C LEU A 254 -9.21 -18.81 -10.85
N ASP A 255 -9.60 -19.60 -9.84
CA ASP A 255 -9.96 -21.02 -10.07
C ASP A 255 -11.35 -21.24 -10.69
N ASN A 256 -12.18 -20.20 -10.88
CA ASN A 256 -13.45 -20.31 -11.59
C ASN A 256 -13.66 -19.11 -12.56
N PRO A 257 -13.90 -19.34 -13.87
CA PRO A 257 -13.95 -18.27 -14.88
C PRO A 257 -14.98 -17.18 -14.62
N ILE A 258 -16.13 -17.51 -14.03
CA ILE A 258 -17.21 -16.54 -13.75
C ILE A 258 -16.93 -15.78 -12.46
N ARG A 259 -16.46 -16.49 -11.42
CA ARG A 259 -15.99 -15.90 -10.16
C ARG A 259 -14.94 -14.83 -10.44
N LYS A 260 -14.01 -15.14 -11.34
CA LYS A 260 -12.95 -14.23 -11.78
C LYS A 260 -13.50 -12.92 -12.35
N VAL A 261 -14.57 -12.95 -13.13
CA VAL A 261 -15.11 -11.72 -13.75
C VAL A 261 -15.81 -10.84 -12.73
N TYR A 262 -16.76 -11.37 -11.95
CA TYR A 262 -17.48 -10.57 -10.95
C TYR A 262 -16.58 -10.08 -9.82
N TYR A 263 -15.69 -10.94 -9.32
CA TYR A 263 -14.75 -10.56 -8.27
C TYR A 263 -13.78 -9.48 -8.75
N ASN A 264 -13.16 -9.68 -9.92
CA ASN A 264 -12.24 -8.67 -10.47
C ASN A 264 -12.98 -7.37 -10.78
N LEU A 265 -14.23 -7.42 -11.24
CA LEU A 265 -15.01 -6.23 -11.54
C LEU A 265 -15.27 -5.42 -10.27
N THR A 266 -15.79 -6.04 -9.21
CA THR A 266 -16.11 -5.37 -7.94
C THR A 266 -14.85 -4.81 -7.27
N VAL A 267 -13.81 -5.62 -7.14
CA VAL A 267 -12.56 -5.21 -6.47
C VAL A 267 -11.83 -4.13 -7.27
N THR A 268 -11.83 -4.21 -8.61
CA THR A 268 -11.24 -3.17 -9.47
C THR A 268 -12.05 -1.88 -9.40
N ALA A 269 -13.38 -1.95 -9.42
CA ALA A 269 -14.22 -0.76 -9.26
C ALA A 269 -14.00 -0.07 -7.92
N LEU A 270 -13.97 -0.83 -6.82
CA LEU A 270 -13.71 -0.29 -5.49
C LEU A 270 -12.35 0.41 -5.40
N SER A 271 -11.32 -0.16 -6.00
CA SER A 271 -9.98 0.43 -6.02
C SER A 271 -9.82 1.63 -6.91
N VAL A 272 -10.51 1.66 -8.05
CA VAL A 272 -10.55 2.83 -8.92
C VAL A 272 -11.22 3.97 -8.17
N PHE A 273 -12.35 3.69 -7.51
CA PHE A 273 -13.04 4.66 -6.70
C PHE A 273 -12.16 5.17 -5.55
N ALA A 274 -11.48 4.28 -4.82
CA ALA A 274 -10.55 4.66 -3.77
C ALA A 274 -9.37 5.49 -4.31
N ALA A 275 -8.66 5.02 -5.34
CA ALA A 275 -7.52 5.74 -5.90
C ALA A 275 -7.86 7.12 -6.46
N LEU A 276 -8.97 7.25 -7.18
CA LEU A 276 -9.40 8.54 -7.70
C LEU A 276 -9.93 9.44 -6.58
N GLY A 277 -10.74 8.91 -5.66
CA GLY A 277 -11.32 9.66 -4.55
C GLY A 277 -10.24 10.23 -3.63
N ILE A 278 -9.35 9.37 -3.14
CA ILE A 278 -8.26 9.79 -2.26
C ILE A 278 -7.25 10.66 -3.00
N GLY A 279 -6.88 10.32 -4.24
CA GLY A 279 -5.97 11.16 -5.03
C GLY A 279 -6.50 12.57 -5.28
N VAL A 280 -7.80 12.73 -5.55
CA VAL A 280 -8.43 14.06 -5.65
C VAL A 280 -8.42 14.76 -4.29
N MET A 281 -8.77 14.06 -3.21
CA MET A 281 -8.81 14.65 -1.87
C MET A 281 -7.44 15.14 -1.41
N GLU A 282 -6.38 14.37 -1.60
CA GLU A 282 -5.00 14.76 -1.28
C GLU A 282 -4.56 16.00 -2.05
N LEU A 283 -4.76 16.02 -3.37
CA LEU A 283 -4.40 17.20 -4.16
C LEU A 283 -5.26 18.42 -3.80
N ALA A 284 -6.53 18.22 -3.44
CA ALA A 284 -7.40 19.30 -2.98
C ALA A 284 -6.90 19.92 -1.66
N GLN A 285 -6.35 19.13 -0.73
CA GLN A 285 -5.79 19.64 0.52
C GLN A 285 -4.58 20.55 0.30
N VAL A 286 -3.78 20.30 -0.74
CA VAL A 286 -2.65 21.17 -1.12
C VAL A 286 -3.12 22.42 -1.85
N MET A 287 -4.10 22.30 -2.74
CA MET A 287 -4.57 23.40 -3.59
C MET A 287 -5.55 24.35 -2.88
N ILE A 288 -6.27 23.85 -1.88
CA ILE A 288 -7.33 24.57 -1.16
C ILE A 288 -6.98 24.57 0.34
N PRO A 289 -6.34 25.63 0.86
CA PRO A 289 -5.94 25.69 2.27
C PRO A 289 -7.10 25.55 3.26
N THR A 290 -8.32 25.95 2.87
CA THR A 290 -9.54 25.80 3.69
C THR A 290 -10.09 24.38 3.73
N PHE A 291 -9.57 23.47 2.89
CA PHE A 291 -9.95 22.06 2.83
C PHE A 291 -9.07 21.17 3.73
N GLN A 292 -8.12 21.76 4.46
CA GLN A 292 -7.29 21.04 5.44
C GLN A 292 -8.14 20.67 6.66
N GLY A 293 -8.35 19.37 6.90
CA GLY A 293 -9.11 18.88 8.06
C GLY A 293 -9.96 17.62 7.86
N ALA A 294 -10.00 17.04 6.65
CA ALA A 294 -10.55 15.69 6.49
C ALA A 294 -9.59 14.68 7.15
N ASP A 295 -10.02 14.04 8.24
CA ASP A 295 -9.26 12.98 8.92
C ASP A 295 -9.21 11.73 8.01
N LEU A 296 -8.15 11.67 7.19
CA LEU A 296 -7.89 10.55 6.27
C LEU A 296 -7.62 9.24 7.03
N GLY A 297 -7.24 9.29 8.31
CA GLY A 297 -6.96 8.09 9.11
C GLY A 297 -8.20 7.21 9.29
N TRP A 298 -9.36 7.80 9.59
CA TRP A 298 -10.63 7.06 9.67
C TRP A 298 -11.08 6.51 8.31
N MET A 299 -10.73 7.19 7.21
CA MET A 299 -11.01 6.69 5.87
C MET A 299 -10.22 5.41 5.58
N GLY A 300 -9.02 5.26 6.13
CA GLY A 300 -8.16 4.08 5.97
C GLY A 300 -8.82 2.83 6.54
N TYR A 301 -9.19 2.90 7.81
CA TYR A 301 -9.96 1.84 8.47
C TYR A 301 -11.30 1.55 7.78
N SER A 302 -12.00 2.60 7.34
CA SER A 302 -13.26 2.46 6.59
C SER A 302 -13.06 1.73 5.26
N LEU A 303 -11.95 2.01 4.56
CA LEU A 303 -11.61 1.35 3.30
C LEU A 303 -11.25 -0.13 3.51
N VAL A 304 -10.45 -0.46 4.53
CA VAL A 304 -10.15 -1.86 4.90
C VAL A 304 -11.43 -2.60 5.24
N ALA A 305 -12.31 -2.01 6.05
CA ALA A 305 -13.60 -2.60 6.40
C ALA A 305 -14.47 -2.81 5.15
N LEU A 306 -14.49 -1.86 4.21
CA LEU A 306 -15.23 -1.97 2.96
C LEU A 306 -14.68 -3.09 2.07
N PHE A 307 -13.36 -3.24 1.94
CA PHE A 307 -12.75 -4.37 1.24
C PHE A 307 -13.07 -5.70 1.92
N ALA A 308 -12.99 -5.75 3.26
CA ALA A 308 -13.32 -6.94 4.04
C ALA A 308 -14.79 -7.35 3.90
N VAL A 309 -15.72 -6.39 3.90
CA VAL A 309 -17.16 -6.63 3.69
C VAL A 309 -17.45 -7.02 2.25
N ALA A 310 -16.87 -6.34 1.26
CA ALA A 310 -17.04 -6.69 -0.14
C ALA A 310 -16.53 -8.12 -0.43
N TRP A 311 -15.41 -8.48 0.20
CA TRP A 311 -14.84 -9.83 0.13
C TRP A 311 -15.72 -10.86 0.86
N GLY A 312 -16.06 -10.61 2.13
CA GLY A 312 -16.87 -11.49 2.95
C GLY A 312 -18.25 -11.72 2.34
N GLY A 313 -18.87 -10.66 1.82
CA GLY A 313 -20.13 -10.71 1.08
C GLY A 313 -20.02 -11.51 -0.22
N SER A 314 -18.95 -11.32 -1.01
CA SER A 314 -18.72 -12.12 -2.22
C SER A 314 -18.56 -13.62 -1.91
N TYR A 315 -17.84 -13.95 -0.83
CA TYR A 315 -17.69 -15.32 -0.35
C TYR A 315 -19.00 -15.91 0.17
N LEU A 316 -19.78 -15.12 0.93
CA LEU A 316 -21.07 -15.56 1.48
C LEU A 316 -22.09 -15.81 0.38
N ILE A 317 -22.20 -14.89 -0.60
CA ILE A 317 -23.08 -15.03 -1.75
C ILE A 317 -22.71 -16.31 -2.52
N TRP A 318 -21.42 -16.59 -2.72
CA TRP A 318 -20.98 -17.82 -3.38
C TRP A 318 -21.40 -19.08 -2.60
N ARG A 319 -21.20 -19.09 -1.26
CA ARG A 319 -21.54 -20.24 -0.41
C ARG A 319 -23.05 -20.45 -0.28
N LEU A 320 -23.84 -19.37 -0.23
CA LEU A 320 -25.29 -19.41 -0.03
C LEU A 320 -26.07 -19.67 -1.32
N PHE A 321 -25.64 -19.08 -2.45
CA PHE A 321 -26.37 -19.23 -3.73
C PHE A 321 -26.00 -20.49 -4.52
N ARG A 322 -25.10 -21.35 -4.01
CA ARG A 322 -24.68 -22.62 -4.65
C ARG A 322 -24.51 -22.49 -6.17
N ILE A 323 -23.81 -21.43 -6.58
CA ILE A 323 -23.70 -21.05 -7.99
C ILE A 323 -23.00 -22.17 -8.82
N GLU A 324 -22.25 -23.05 -8.16
CA GLU A 324 -21.71 -24.28 -8.76
C GLU A 324 -22.82 -25.23 -9.26
N GLU A 325 -23.89 -25.45 -8.48
CA GLU A 325 -24.98 -26.37 -8.85
C GLU A 325 -25.84 -25.83 -10.00
N GLN A 326 -26.11 -24.51 -10.02
CA GLN A 326 -26.92 -23.88 -11.06
C GLN A 326 -26.24 -23.85 -12.43
N TRP A 327 -24.91 -23.87 -12.48
CA TRP A 327 -24.15 -23.85 -13.73
C TRP A 327 -23.76 -25.23 -14.23
N SER A 328 -23.54 -26.20 -13.34
CA SER A 328 -23.38 -27.61 -13.74
C SER A 328 -24.67 -28.17 -14.34
N ALA A 329 -25.84 -27.75 -13.85
CA ALA A 329 -27.15 -28.15 -14.37
C ALA A 329 -27.49 -27.57 -15.75
N ASN A 330 -26.84 -26.47 -16.17
CA ASN A 330 -27.08 -25.79 -17.45
C ASN A 330 -26.12 -26.26 -18.57
N ARG A 331 -25.28 -27.26 -18.29
CA ARG A 331 -24.35 -27.88 -19.27
C ARG A 331 -24.62 -29.38 -19.50
N SER A 332 -25.69 -29.93 -18.93
CA SER A 332 -26.24 -31.26 -19.26
C SER A 332 -27.44 -31.12 -20.18
#